data_AF-A0A0S8ED48-F1
#
_entry.id   AF-A0A0S8ED48-F1
#
_cell.length_a   1.000
_cell.length_b   1.000
_cell.length_c   1.000
_cell.angle_alpha   90.00
_cell.angle_beta   90.00
_cell.angle_gamma   90.00
#
_symmetry.space_group_name_H-M   'P 1'
#
loop_
_entity.id
_entity.type
_entity.pdbx_description
1 polymer ?
#
loop_
_entity_poly.entity_id
_entity_poly.type
_entity_poly.pdbx_seq_one_letter_code
_entity_poly.pdbx_strand_id
1 'polypeptide(L)'
;MDIKHIREITKKYTPEQIEGCISDQIEQGKNVCLTDETSEKIINELSKAEVVRELIDQGMELADALRELARRMRLVQSGFKP
;
A
#
# COMPACT_ATOMS: atom_id res chain seq x y z
N MET A 1 10.54 -4.50 0.70
CA MET A 1 9.47 -3.48 0.76
C MET A 1 10.12 -2.15 0.47
N ASP A 2 9.71 -1.47 -0.58
CA ASP A 2 10.17 -0.11 -0.84
C ASP A 2 9.35 0.88 -0.01
N ILE A 3 9.87 1.24 1.16
CA ILE A 3 9.21 2.19 2.07
C ILE A 3 9.15 3.58 1.46
N LYS A 4 10.11 3.97 0.62
CA LYS A 4 10.11 5.31 0.03
C LYS A 4 8.94 5.45 -0.92
N HIS A 5 8.67 4.43 -1.73
CA HIS A 5 7.58 4.43 -2.69
C HIS A 5 6.20 4.45 -2.01
N ILE A 6 5.98 3.57 -1.02
CA ILE A 6 4.75 3.57 -0.21
C ILE A 6 4.50 4.94 0.45
N ARG A 7 5.57 5.58 0.93
CA ARG A 7 5.49 6.91 1.55
C ARG A 7 5.11 8.00 0.55
N GLU A 8 5.52 7.89 -0.71
CA GLU A 8 5.16 8.85 -1.75
C GLU A 8 3.70 8.74 -2.17
N ILE A 9 3.21 7.50 -2.33
CA ILE A 9 1.79 7.22 -2.65
C ILE A 9 0.87 7.75 -1.54
N THR A 10 1.16 7.42 -0.28
CA THR A 10 0.33 7.81 0.88
C THR A 10 0.30 9.31 1.18
N LYS A 11 1.30 10.05 0.70
CA LYS A 11 1.30 11.52 0.76
C LYS A 11 0.46 12.15 -0.36
N LYS A 12 0.29 11.45 -1.47
CA LYS A 12 -0.31 11.99 -2.70
C LYS A 12 -1.77 11.61 -2.87
N TYR A 13 -2.18 10.45 -2.34
CA TYR A 13 -3.50 9.87 -2.56
C TYR A 13 -4.22 9.53 -1.24
N THR A 14 -5.54 9.66 -1.23
CA THR A 14 -6.44 9.19 -0.14
C THR A 14 -6.67 7.67 -0.24
N PRO A 15 -7.22 7.01 0.80
CA PRO A 15 -7.54 5.58 0.71
C PRO A 15 -8.44 5.25 -0.49
N GLU A 16 -9.50 6.02 -0.70
CA GLU A 16 -10.47 5.79 -1.78
C GLU A 16 -9.82 5.94 -3.17
N GLN A 17 -8.87 6.86 -3.30
CA GLN A 17 -8.10 7.02 -4.54
C GLN A 17 -7.16 5.84 -4.78
N ILE A 18 -6.56 5.30 -3.72
CA ILE A 18 -5.69 4.13 -3.80
C ILE A 18 -6.52 2.89 -4.16
N GLU A 19 -7.68 2.70 -3.55
CA GLU A 19 -8.64 1.63 -3.87
C GLU A 19 -9.10 1.70 -5.33
N GLY A 20 -9.37 2.92 -5.83
CA GLY A 20 -9.65 3.16 -7.25
C GLY A 20 -8.48 2.72 -8.15
N CYS A 21 -7.24 3.04 -7.78
CA CYS A 21 -6.06 2.61 -8.54
C CYS A 21 -5.86 1.09 -8.52
N ILE A 22 -6.19 0.41 -7.42
CA ILE A 22 -6.18 -1.06 -7.34
C ILE A 22 -7.19 -1.63 -8.32
N SER A 23 -8.41 -1.09 -8.32
CA SER A 23 -9.50 -1.53 -9.20
C SER A 23 -9.15 -1.32 -10.68
N ASP A 24 -8.66 -0.14 -11.05
CA ASP A 24 -8.19 0.17 -12.40
C ASP A 24 -7.07 -0.77 -12.87
N GLN A 25 -6.11 -1.09 -12.00
CA GLN A 25 -5.03 -2.02 -12.33
C GLN A 25 -5.55 -3.44 -12.58
N ILE A 26 -6.54 -3.89 -11.81
CA ILE A 26 -7.14 -5.22 -11.96
C ILE A 26 -7.96 -5.31 -13.25
N GLU A 27 -8.79 -4.30 -13.52
CA GLU A 27 -9.73 -4.32 -14.64
C GLU A 27 -9.07 -3.96 -15.98
N GLN A 28 -8.17 -2.98 -15.97
CA GLN A 28 -7.62 -2.37 -17.19
C GLN A 28 -6.12 -2.66 -17.37
N GLY A 29 -5.45 -3.22 -16.37
CA GLY A 29 -4.01 -3.46 -16.38
C GLY A 29 -3.16 -2.19 -16.28
N LYS A 30 -3.77 -1.04 -16.00
CA LYS A 30 -3.11 0.27 -15.87
C LYS A 30 -3.82 1.12 -14.83
N ASN A 31 -3.09 1.99 -14.15
CA ASN A 31 -3.65 2.93 -13.18
C ASN A 31 -2.80 4.22 -13.13
N VAL A 32 -3.30 5.27 -12.48
CA VAL A 32 -2.63 6.58 -12.40
C VAL A 32 -1.74 6.76 -11.18
N CYS A 33 -1.82 5.86 -10.20
CA CYS A 33 -1.01 5.90 -8.98
C CYS A 33 0.40 5.34 -9.19
N LEU A 34 0.55 4.39 -10.12
CA LEU A 34 1.76 3.61 -10.39
C LEU A 34 1.74 3.13 -11.84
N THR A 35 2.77 3.42 -12.63
CA THR A 35 2.73 3.20 -14.09
C THR A 35 3.83 2.33 -14.68
N ASP A 36 4.77 1.79 -13.89
CA ASP A 36 5.99 1.16 -14.43
C ASP A 36 6.38 -0.21 -13.84
N GLU A 37 5.42 -1.02 -13.36
CA GLU A 37 5.70 -2.37 -12.84
C GLU A 37 4.67 -3.42 -13.28
N THR A 38 4.89 -4.70 -12.91
CA THR A 38 3.91 -5.76 -13.16
C THR A 38 2.65 -5.55 -12.33
N SER A 39 1.48 -5.96 -12.84
CA SER A 39 0.20 -5.78 -12.13
C SER A 39 0.22 -6.32 -10.70
N GLU A 40 0.84 -7.48 -10.48
CA GLU A 40 0.96 -8.08 -9.13
C GLU A 40 1.75 -7.18 -8.17
N LYS A 41 2.87 -6.61 -8.64
CA LYS A 41 3.68 -5.70 -7.82
C LYS A 41 2.94 -4.41 -7.53
N ILE A 42 2.32 -3.82 -8.55
CA ILE A 42 1.53 -2.60 -8.42
C ILE A 42 0.42 -2.78 -7.38
N ILE A 43 -0.39 -3.83 -7.50
CA ILE A 43 -1.49 -4.11 -6.55
C ILE A 43 -0.92 -4.29 -5.14
N ASN A 44 0.16 -5.06 -4.99
CA ASN A 44 0.79 -5.31 -3.71
C ASN A 44 1.43 -4.05 -3.06
N GLU A 45 1.83 -3.05 -3.84
CA GLU A 45 2.29 -1.76 -3.31
C GLU A 45 1.15 -0.82 -2.95
N LEU A 46 0.13 -0.74 -3.82
CA LEU A 46 -1.07 0.06 -3.57
C LEU A 46 -1.82 -0.43 -2.33
N SER A 47 -2.05 -1.73 -2.16
CA SER A 47 -2.70 -2.26 -0.95
C SER A 47 -1.93 -1.97 0.34
N LYS A 48 -0.60 -1.87 0.28
CA LYS A 48 0.19 -1.46 1.46
C LYS A 48 0.07 0.03 1.74
N ALA A 49 0.02 0.85 0.69
CA ALA A 49 -0.18 2.28 0.82
C ALA A 49 -1.57 2.60 1.39
N GLU A 50 -2.60 1.90 0.93
CA GLU A 50 -3.97 2.00 1.44
C GLU A 50 -4.01 1.77 2.96
N VAL A 51 -3.47 0.64 3.44
CA VAL A 51 -3.38 0.34 4.88
C VAL A 51 -2.66 1.43 5.66
N VAL A 52 -1.55 1.96 5.14
CA VAL A 52 -0.81 3.04 5.84
C VAL A 52 -1.64 4.32 5.87
N ARG A 53 -2.38 4.63 4.81
CA ARG A 53 -3.24 5.82 4.74
C ARG A 53 -4.41 5.72 5.71
N GLU A 54 -5.07 4.56 5.80
CA GLU A 54 -6.13 4.30 6.79
C GLU A 54 -5.65 4.50 8.22
N LEU A 55 -4.44 4.03 8.55
CA LEU A 55 -3.86 4.20 9.88
C LEU A 55 -3.62 5.69 10.19
N ILE A 56 -3.16 6.46 9.20
CA ILE A 56 -2.98 7.91 9.35
C ILE A 56 -4.32 8.61 9.56
N ASP A 57 -5.36 8.22 8.82
CA ASP A 57 -6.70 8.80 8.95
C ASP A 57 -7.33 8.47 10.32
N GLN A 58 -6.90 7.39 10.96
CA GLN A 58 -7.23 7.06 12.37
C GLN A 58 -6.41 7.86 13.39
N GLY A 59 -5.53 8.76 12.94
CA GLY A 59 -4.75 9.66 13.80
C GLY A 59 -3.33 9.17 14.13
N MET A 60 -2.81 8.12 13.47
CA MET A 60 -1.40 7.76 13.61
C MET A 60 -0.47 8.67 12.80
N GLU A 61 0.69 8.96 13.38
CA GLU A 61 1.78 9.56 12.62
C GLU A 61 2.29 8.61 11.54
N LEU A 62 2.67 9.16 10.39
CA LEU A 62 3.15 8.40 9.23
C LEU A 62 4.28 7.41 9.58
N ALA A 63 5.20 7.82 10.46
CA ALA A 63 6.31 6.97 10.88
C ALA A 63 5.83 5.73 11.67
N ASP A 64 4.80 5.90 12.52
CA ASP A 64 4.23 4.83 13.31
C ASP A 64 3.33 3.93 12.48
N ALA A 65 2.55 4.50 11.56
CA ALA A 65 1.77 3.74 10.57
C ALA A 65 2.66 2.82 9.72
N LEU A 66 3.83 3.31 9.27
CA LEU A 66 4.81 2.49 8.54
C LEU A 66 5.43 1.38 9.40
N ARG A 67 5.70 1.65 10.68
CA ARG A 67 6.18 0.62 11.62
C ARG A 67 5.12 -0.45 11.87
N GLU A 68 3.87 -0.05 11.99
CA GLU A 68 2.74 -0.95 12.18
C GLU A 68 2.51 -1.83 10.95
N LEU A 69 2.57 -1.27 9.74
CA LEU A 69 2.56 -2.06 8.51
C LEU A 69 3.67 -3.12 8.52
N ALA A 70 4.91 -2.71 8.84
CA ALA A 70 6.04 -3.64 8.90
C ALA A 70 5.84 -4.74 9.95
N ARG A 71 5.21 -4.42 11.09
CA ARG A 71 4.84 -5.41 12.12
C ARG A 71 3.82 -6.41 11.59
N ARG A 72 2.73 -5.94 10.96
CA ARG A 72 1.69 -6.80 10.37
C ARG A 72 2.26 -7.73 9.31
N MET A 73 3.14 -7.23 8.44
CA MET A 73 3.81 -8.04 7.42
C MET A 73 4.67 -9.16 8.02
N ARG A 74 5.46 -8.85 9.06
CA ARG A 74 6.25 -9.88 9.76
C ARG A 74 5.37 -10.96 10.38
N LEU A 75 4.21 -10.58 10.94
CA LEU A 75 3.26 -11.54 11.50
C LEU A 75 2.72 -12.49 10.42
N VAL A 76 2.26 -11.96 9.28
CA VAL A 76 1.79 -12.76 8.14
C VAL A 76 2.86 -13.72 7.65
N GLN A 77 4.11 -13.26 7.52
CA GLN A 77 5.24 -14.10 7.11
C GLN A 77 5.59 -15.17 8.16
N SER A 78 5.45 -14.87 9.45
CA SER A 78 5.73 -15.82 10.54
C SER A 78 4.63 -16.86 10.74
N GLY A 79 3.39 -16.54 10.35
CA GLY A 79 2.25 -17.46 10.35
C GLY A 79 2.28 -18.45 9.17
N PHE A 80 2.93 -18.06 8.06
CA PHE A 80 3.36 -18.97 7.00
C PHE A 80 4.63 -19.72 7.41
N LYS A 81 4.50 -20.65 8.36
CA LYS A 81 5.50 -21.73 8.51
C LYS A 81 5.09 -22.87 7.57
N PRO A 82 5.93 -23.31 6.62
CA PRO A 82 5.67 -24.53 5.85
C PRO A 82 5.61 -25.77 6.75
#